data_AF-A0A854CI64-F1
#
_entry.id   AF-A0A854CI64-F1
#
_cell.length_a   1.000
_cell.length_b   1.000
_cell.length_c   1.000
_cell.angle_alpha   90.00
_cell.angle_beta   90.00
_cell.angle_gamma   90.00
#
_symmetry.space_group_name_H-M   'P 1'
#
loop_
_entity.id
_entity.type
_entity.pdbx_description
1 polymer ?
#
loop_
_entity_poly.entity_id
_entity_poly.type
_entity_poly.pdbx_seq_one_letter_code
_entity_poly.pdbx_strand_id
1 'polypeptide(L)' 'MLTGPSHGQIRLFVNTMSNDIASGKPMNLSGDFTDARALRAPNAIWGALRARGISMIQTDQPLRLVQYLRSADRTSAADP' A
#
# COMPACT_ATOMS: atom_id res chain seq x y z
N MET A 1 -12.33 17.50 -32.98
CA MET A 1 -11.64 17.24 -31.70
C MET A 1 -11.64 15.73 -31.52
N LEU A 2 -10.53 15.05 -31.81
CA LEU A 2 -10.43 13.59 -31.66
C LEU A 2 -9.99 13.30 -30.23
N THR A 3 -10.88 12.74 -29.42
CA THR A 3 -10.50 12.12 -28.15
C THR A 3 -9.67 10.89 -28.48
N GLY A 4 -8.36 10.97 -28.24
CA GLY A 4 -7.48 9.81 -28.31
C GLY A 4 -7.96 8.70 -27.37
N PRO A 5 -7.53 7.44 -27.59
CA PRO A 5 -7.92 6.34 -26.73
C PRO A 5 -7.60 6.69 -25.27
N SER A 6 -8.60 6.58 -24.40
CA SER A 6 -8.37 6.59 -22.96
C SER A 6 -7.51 5.37 -22.65
N HIS A 7 -6.21 5.57 -22.49
CA HIS A 7 -5.33 4.53 -21.95
C HIS A 7 -5.97 4.10 -20.63
N GLY A 8 -6.38 2.83 -20.53
CA GLY A 8 -7.00 2.29 -19.33
C GLY A 8 -6.17 2.67 -18.11
N GLN A 9 -6.81 3.09 -17.02
CA GLN A 9 -6.12 3.59 -15.85
C GLN A 9 -5.14 2.53 -15.31
N ILE A 10 -3.85 2.80 -15.42
CA ILE A 10 -2.81 1.92 -14.87
C ILE A 10 -2.87 2.01 -13.34
N ARG A 11 -3.00 0.85 -12.69
CA ARG A 11 -2.97 0.74 -11.22
C ARG A 11 -1.67 0.10 -10.79
N LEU A 12 -0.93 0.76 -9.91
CA LEU A 12 0.32 0.23 -9.37
C LEU A 12 0.05 -0.67 -8.15
N PHE A 13 0.64 -1.85 -8.21
CA PHE A 13 0.61 -2.89 -7.18
C PHE A 13 1.95 -2.95 -6.46
N VAL A 14 1.93 -3.01 -5.12
CA VAL A 14 3.13 -3.14 -4.28
C VAL A 14 2.93 -4.28 -3.29
N ASN A 15 4.00 -5.04 -3.04
CA ASN A 15 4.03 -6.11 -2.07
C ASN A 15 4.88 -5.71 -0.85
N THR A 16 4.30 -5.71 0.35
CA THR A 16 4.97 -5.30 1.59
C THR A 16 5.47 -6.49 2.43
N MET A 17 5.33 -7.72 1.94
CA MET A 17 5.88 -8.91 2.60
C MET A 17 7.41 -8.90 2.51
N SER A 18 8.07 -9.54 3.47
CA SER A 18 9.54 -9.52 3.60
C SER A 18 10.20 -10.87 3.62
N ASN A 19 9.43 -11.96 3.58
CA ASN A 19 9.95 -13.32 3.51
C ASN A 19 9.34 -14.03 2.31
N ASP A 20 10.13 -14.86 1.65
CA ASP A 20 9.65 -15.79 0.65
C ASP A 20 8.75 -16.86 1.29
N ILE A 21 7.61 -17.13 0.65
CA ILE A 21 6.59 -18.03 1.21
C ILE A 21 7.04 -19.50 1.19
N ALA A 22 7.88 -19.88 0.22
CA ALA A 22 8.31 -21.27 0.06
C ALA A 22 9.51 -21.62 0.96
N SER A 23 10.47 -20.70 1.08
CA SER A 23 11.74 -20.93 1.77
C SER A 23 11.86 -20.24 3.14
N GLY A 24 10.97 -19.29 3.45
CA GLY A 24 11.04 -18.47 4.66
C GLY A 24 12.21 -17.50 4.70
N LYS A 25 13.03 -17.42 3.64
CA LYS A 25 14.19 -16.53 3.57
C LYS A 25 13.76 -15.08 3.35
N PRO A 26 14.54 -14.10 3.84
CA PRO A 26 14.28 -12.69 3.56
C PRO A 26 14.24 -12.40 2.05
N MET A 27 13.32 -11.54 1.64
CA MET A 27 13.12 -11.10 0.26
C MET A 27 12.90 -9.60 0.22
N ASN A 28 13.43 -8.95 -0.82
CA ASN A 28 13.25 -7.52 -1.07
C ASN A 28 12.25 -7.31 -2.21
N LEU A 29 10.98 -7.07 -1.87
CA LEU A 29 9.88 -6.91 -2.84
C LEU A 29 9.48 -5.45 -3.06
N SER A 30 9.85 -4.57 -2.14
CA SER A 30 9.44 -3.16 -2.12
C SER A 30 10.40 -2.27 -1.35
N GLY A 31 11.68 -2.65 -1.28
CA GLY A 31 12.68 -1.94 -0.50
C GLY A 31 12.28 -1.82 0.97
N ASP A 32 12.23 -0.57 1.44
CA ASP A 32 11.92 -0.25 2.83
C ASP A 32 10.42 -0.32 3.18
N PHE A 33 9.53 -0.58 2.21
CA PHE A 33 8.08 -0.62 2.44
C PHE A 33 7.59 -1.99 2.95
N THR A 34 8.03 -2.38 4.15
CA THR A 34 7.74 -3.70 4.71
C THR A 34 6.59 -3.71 5.72
N ASP A 35 5.91 -4.85 5.88
CA ASP A 35 4.88 -5.09 6.90
C ASP A 35 5.42 -4.86 8.31
N ALA A 36 6.64 -5.34 8.59
CA ALA A 36 7.29 -5.13 9.88
C ALA A 36 7.43 -3.64 10.22
N ARG A 37 7.76 -2.79 9.23
CA ARG A 37 7.81 -1.33 9.42
C ARG A 37 6.41 -0.72 9.48
N ALA A 38 5.45 -1.23 8.72
CA ALA A 38 4.08 -0.73 8.71
C ALA A 38 3.38 -0.91 10.06
N LEU A 39 3.64 -2.03 10.75
CA LEU A 39 3.10 -2.27 12.10
C LEU A 39 3.63 -1.29 13.15
N ARG A 40 4.83 -0.73 12.95
CA ARG A 40 5.43 0.27 13.84
C ARG A 40 5.08 1.71 13.45
N ALA A 41 5.04 1.99 12.15
CA ALA A 41 4.86 3.33 11.59
C ALA A 41 3.96 3.28 10.34
N PRO A 42 2.63 3.08 10.50
CA PRO A 42 1.73 2.81 9.37
C PRO A 42 1.64 3.99 8.39
N ASN A 43 1.72 5.24 8.86
CA ASN A 43 1.77 6.41 7.97
C ASN A 43 3.05 6.47 7.13
N ALA A 44 4.19 6.06 7.68
CA ALA A 44 5.47 6.08 6.97
C ALA A 44 5.54 5.01 5.87
N ILE A 45 4.72 3.96 5.96
CA ILE A 45 4.68 2.86 4.99
C ILE A 45 3.40 2.93 4.15
N TRP A 46 2.25 2.53 4.69
CA TRP A 46 0.98 2.51 3.94
C TRP A 46 0.52 3.92 3.54
N GLY A 47 0.67 4.91 4.42
CA GLY A 47 0.36 6.30 4.09
C GLY A 47 1.23 6.84 2.96
N ALA A 48 2.54 6.61 3.04
CA ALA A 48 3.49 7.01 2.00
C ALA A 48 3.25 6.30 0.66
N LEU A 49 2.88 5.01 0.66
CA LEU A 49 2.49 4.29 -0.55
C LEU A 49 1.23 4.91 -1.18
N ARG A 50 0.19 5.18 -0.37
CA ARG A 50 -1.03 5.85 -0.86
C ARG A 50 -0.76 7.23 -1.43
N ALA A 51 0.04 8.04 -0.75
CA ALA A 51 0.41 9.38 -1.19
C ALA A 51 1.17 9.39 -2.53
N ARG A 52 1.83 8.28 -2.89
CA ARG A 52 2.51 8.08 -4.18
C ARG A 52 1.61 7.47 -5.26
N GLY A 53 0.30 7.33 -5.03
CA GLY A 53 -0.65 6.80 -6.00
C GLY A 53 -0.68 5.27 -6.10
N ILE A 54 -0.08 4.55 -5.15
CA ILE A 54 -0.23 3.09 -5.06
C ILE A 54 -1.68 2.78 -4.68
N SER A 55 -2.33 1.94 -5.49
CA SER A 55 -3.75 1.64 -5.34
C SER A 55 -4.05 0.19 -4.97
N MET A 56 -3.03 -0.68 -4.98
CA MET A 56 -3.14 -2.08 -4.57
C MET A 56 -1.92 -2.48 -3.74
N ILE A 57 -2.17 -3.06 -2.56
CA ILE A 57 -1.13 -3.52 -1.63
C ILE A 57 -1.37 -4.99 -1.30
N GLN A 58 -0.36 -5.84 -1.47
CA GLN A 58 -0.33 -7.21 -0.96
C GLN A 58 0.49 -7.25 0.34
N THR A 59 -0.10 -7.81 1.40
CA THR A 59 0.41 -7.77 2.77
C THR A 59 0.04 -9.05 3.53
N ASP A 60 0.87 -9.48 4.48
CA ASP A 60 0.57 -10.52 5.46
C ASP A 60 -0.26 -9.97 6.65
N GLN A 61 -0.56 -8.67 6.66
CA GLN A 61 -1.26 -7.96 7.73
C GLN A 61 -2.60 -7.35 7.27
N PRO A 62 -3.49 -8.10 6.57
CA PRO A 62 -4.67 -7.53 5.93
C PRO A 62 -5.63 -6.84 6.91
N LEU A 63 -5.83 -7.40 8.11
CA LEU A 63 -6.70 -6.80 9.12
C LEU A 63 -6.16 -5.45 9.63
N ARG A 64 -4.84 -5.34 9.81
CA ARG A 64 -4.19 -4.09 10.26
C ARG A 64 -4.24 -3.03 9.17
N LEU A 65 -4.03 -3.42 7.91
CA LEU A 65 -4.17 -2.52 6.77
C LEU A 65 -5.60 -1.98 6.66
N VAL A 66 -6.62 -2.83 6.77
CA VAL A 66 -8.03 -2.40 6.76
C VAL A 66 -8.34 -1.42 7.89
N GLN A 67 -7.87 -1.70 9.11
CA GLN A 67 -8.05 -0.80 10.26
C GLN A 67 -7.40 0.57 10.04
N TYR A 68 -6.19 0.57 9.47
CA TYR A 68 -5.49 1.80 9.11
C TYR A 68 -6.27 2.62 8.09
N LEU A 69 -6.68 2.00 6.97
CA LEU A 69 -7.41 2.67 5.88
C LEU A 69 -8.71 3.32 6.38
N ARG A 70 -9.51 2.57 7.15
CA ARG A 70 -10.76 3.09 7.75
C ARG A 70 -10.52 4.30 8.67
N SER A 71 -9.40 4.32 9.39
CA SER A 71 -9.08 5.41 10.31
C SER A 71 -8.54 6.64 9.56
N ALA A 72 -7.74 6.41 8.52
CA ALA A 72 -7.24 7.48 7.65
C ALA A 72 -8.39 8.18 6.92
N ASP A 73 -9.32 7.42 6.34
CA ASP A 73 -10.43 7.99 5.56
C ASP A 73 -11.40 8.77 6.45
N ARG A 74 -11.60 8.35 7.72
CA ARG A 74 -12.36 9.13 8.70
C ARG A 74 -11.69 10.46 9.05
N THR A 75 -10.35 10.49 9.07
CA THR A 75 -9.60 11.73 9.35
C THR A 75 -9.70 12.69 8.17
N SER A 76 -9.61 12.19 6.94
CA SER A 76 -9.79 12.98 5.72
C SER A 76 -11.22 13.52 5.52
N ALA A 77 -12.23 12.86 6.08
CA ALA A 77 -13.62 13.31 6.02
C ALA A 77 -14.00 14.33 7.12
N ALA A 78 -13.13 14.55 8.11
CA ALA A 78 -13.38 15.43 9.25
C ALA A 78 -12.79 16.85 9.10
N ASP A 79 -12.01 17.11 8.04
CA ASP A 79 -11.55 18.46 7.67
C ASP A 79 -12.41 18.98 6.49
N PRO A 80 -13.26 20.01 6.71
CA PRO A 80 -14.06 20.67 5.68
C PRO A 80 -13.25 21.63 4.79
#